data_AF-A0A7W7RJV9-F1
#
_entry.id   AF-A0A7W7RJV9-F1
#
_cell.length_a   1.000
_cell.length_b   1.000
_cell.length_c   1.000
_cell.angle_alpha   90.00
_cell.angle_beta   90.00
_cell.angle_gamma   90.00
#
_symmetry.space_group_name_H-M   'P 1'
#
loop_
_entity.id
_entity.type
_entity.pdbx_description
1 polymer ?
#
loop_
_entity_poly.entity_id
_entity_poly.type
_entity_poly.pdbx_seq_one_letter_code
_entity_poly.pdbx_strand_id
1 'polypeptide(L)'
;MGNKNKNRRLRQNFTPDRERPPLLDGEPEAPSVVVHRLLKSAKRDQANAVNAVRDEARQQVERQRDRHVGLAWEVATTLHELRGLLERHDAPMREAGLDTATETLTALHRRLAKVLQSTGVRMIDPVGEPYPAVADHTDVKGRPGDTDDRNLVVAQTISPGLLLDDGELLRPAEVFLEPATAPEETAGELAEEAANEPAPEQTAAAGSIAKAAHEEEEEEDTP
;
A
#
# COMPACT_ATOMS: atom_id res chain seq x y z
N MET A 1 34.79 -58.97 74.15
CA MET A 1 33.55 -59.62 74.66
C MET A 1 32.40 -58.69 74.33
N GLY A 2 31.31 -59.04 73.65
CA GLY A 2 30.62 -60.30 73.45
C GLY A 2 29.13 -60.03 73.69
N ASN A 3 28.32 -60.07 72.62
CA ASN A 3 26.87 -60.38 72.58
C ASN A 3 26.35 -59.95 71.19
N LYS A 4 26.35 -60.79 70.16
CA LYS A 4 25.49 -61.99 69.96
C LYS A 4 24.03 -61.72 70.30
N ASN A 5 23.28 -61.23 69.31
CA ASN A 5 21.96 -61.73 68.92
C ASN A 5 21.46 -60.97 67.68
N LYS A 6 22.00 -61.35 66.51
CA LYS A 6 21.42 -60.99 65.21
C LYS A 6 20.26 -61.94 64.93
N ASN A 7 19.08 -61.35 64.94
CA ASN A 7 17.80 -61.79 64.39
C ASN A 7 17.93 -62.89 63.33
N ARG A 8 17.39 -64.08 63.62
CA ARG A 8 16.01 -64.47 63.29
C ARG A 8 15.80 -64.64 61.78
N ARG A 9 16.04 -65.88 61.34
CA ARG A 9 15.29 -66.65 60.33
C ARG A 9 14.89 -65.88 59.05
N LEU A 10 15.72 -65.97 58.02
CA LEU A 10 15.25 -66.07 56.64
C LEU A 10 15.69 -67.42 56.09
N ARG A 11 14.76 -68.37 56.13
CA ARG A 11 14.88 -69.61 55.36
C ARG A 11 14.61 -69.25 53.90
N GLN A 12 15.64 -69.51 53.10
CA GLN A 12 15.64 -69.85 51.68
C GLN A 12 14.26 -70.11 51.07
N ASN A 13 13.82 -69.20 50.19
CA ASN A 13 12.99 -69.52 49.04
C ASN A 13 13.81 -69.13 47.81
N PHE A 14 14.52 -70.12 47.24
CA PHE A 14 15.18 -70.01 45.95
C PHE A 14 14.15 -70.43 44.90
N THR A 15 13.58 -69.46 44.19
CA THR A 15 12.92 -69.69 42.89
C THR A 15 13.77 -69.01 41.83
N PRO A 16 14.48 -69.75 40.97
CA PRO A 16 15.15 -69.18 39.83
C PRO A 16 14.08 -68.93 38.75
N ASP A 17 13.47 -67.74 38.77
CA ASP A 17 12.72 -67.28 37.60
C ASP A 17 13.73 -66.96 36.51
N ARG A 18 13.94 -67.99 35.69
CA ARG A 18 14.60 -67.92 34.40
C ARG A 18 13.96 -66.80 33.58
N GLU A 19 14.84 -66.02 32.96
CA GLU A 19 14.58 -65.26 31.75
C GLU A 19 13.64 -66.05 30.81
N ARG A 20 12.36 -65.68 30.80
CA ARG A 20 11.45 -66.04 29.73
C ARG A 20 11.67 -65.01 28.62
N PRO A 21 12.14 -65.40 27.42
CA PRO A 21 12.00 -64.51 26.27
C PRO A 21 10.49 -64.21 26.10
N PRO A 22 10.10 -62.99 25.69
CA PRO A 22 8.70 -62.71 25.43
C PRO A 22 8.24 -63.65 24.32
N LEU A 23 7.28 -64.53 24.62
CA LEU A 23 6.50 -65.25 23.63
C LEU A 23 5.80 -64.19 22.78
N LEU A 24 6.25 -64.02 21.54
CA LEU A 24 5.51 -63.34 20.49
C LEU A 24 4.32 -64.22 20.15
N ASP A 25 3.26 -64.15 20.96
CA ASP A 25 1.97 -64.77 20.66
C ASP A 25 1.30 -64.00 19.53
N GLY A 26 1.53 -64.47 18.31
CA GLY A 26 0.81 -64.08 17.10
C GLY A 26 1.14 -65.06 15.99
N GLU A 27 0.12 -65.62 15.32
CA GLU A 27 0.32 -66.39 14.09
C GLU A 27 1.19 -65.57 13.12
N PRO A 28 2.16 -66.19 12.43
CA PRO A 28 2.99 -65.48 11.46
C PRO A 28 2.06 -64.85 10.41
N GLU A 29 2.07 -63.51 10.31
CA GLU A 29 1.29 -62.78 9.30
C GLU A 29 1.56 -63.44 7.94
N ALA A 30 0.49 -63.87 7.26
CA ALA A 30 0.62 -64.47 5.95
C ALA A 30 1.37 -63.48 5.03
N PRO A 31 2.34 -63.95 4.21
CA PRO A 31 3.22 -63.07 3.44
C PRO A 31 2.44 -62.12 2.50
N SER A 32 1.24 -62.51 2.07
CA SER A 32 0.33 -61.65 1.29
C SER A 32 -0.15 -60.41 2.06
N VAL A 33 -0.35 -60.50 3.37
CA VAL A 33 -0.77 -59.38 4.24
C VAL A 33 0.38 -58.37 4.37
N VAL A 34 1.60 -58.86 4.53
CA VAL A 34 2.82 -58.03 4.59
C VAL A 34 3.01 -57.28 3.27
N VAL A 35 2.91 -57.96 2.12
CA VAL A 35 3.01 -57.33 0.79
C VAL A 35 1.91 -56.29 0.58
N HIS A 36 0.67 -56.59 0.93
CA HIS A 36 -0.44 -55.64 0.80
C HIS A 36 -0.24 -54.41 1.71
N ARG A 37 0.26 -54.59 2.94
CA ARG A 37 0.60 -53.48 3.85
C ARG A 37 1.72 -52.62 3.27
N LEU A 38 2.77 -53.21 2.71
CA LEU A 38 3.89 -52.51 2.06
C LEU A 38 3.45 -51.74 0.81
N LEU A 39 2.61 -52.34 -0.04
CA LEU A 39 2.07 -51.65 -1.22
C LEU A 39 1.16 -50.48 -0.80
N LYS A 40 0.37 -50.66 0.27
CA LYS A 40 -0.50 -49.61 0.79
C LYS A 40 0.30 -48.48 1.44
N SER A 41 1.39 -48.76 2.15
CA SER A 41 2.28 -47.72 2.68
C SER A 41 3.00 -46.99 1.55
N ALA A 42 3.58 -47.71 0.58
CA ALA A 42 4.24 -47.09 -0.57
C ALA A 42 3.30 -46.17 -1.38
N LYS A 43 2.04 -46.57 -1.59
CA LYS A 43 1.03 -45.70 -2.22
C LYS A 43 0.71 -44.45 -1.40
N ARG A 44 0.67 -44.55 -0.07
CA ARG A 44 0.48 -43.38 0.81
C ARG A 44 1.70 -42.47 0.80
N ASP A 45 2.90 -43.03 0.84
CA ASP A 45 4.15 -42.28 0.79
C ASP A 45 4.29 -41.54 -0.53
N GLN A 46 3.90 -42.19 -1.64
CA GLN A 46 3.80 -41.56 -2.96
C GLN A 46 2.78 -40.42 -2.98
N ALA A 47 1.58 -40.61 -2.42
CA ALA A 47 0.56 -39.57 -2.34
C ALA A 47 1.03 -38.38 -1.48
N ASN A 48 1.68 -38.66 -0.35
CA ASN A 48 2.25 -37.63 0.52
C ASN A 48 3.38 -36.88 -0.16
N ALA A 49 4.25 -37.56 -0.91
CA ALA A 49 5.33 -36.92 -1.68
C ALA A 49 4.77 -36.02 -2.78
N VAL A 50 3.74 -36.46 -3.52
CA VAL A 50 3.07 -35.64 -4.55
C VAL A 50 2.40 -34.41 -3.92
N ASN A 51 1.74 -34.57 -2.78
CA ASN A 51 1.13 -33.45 -2.07
C ASN A 51 2.20 -32.47 -1.54
N ALA A 52 3.29 -32.97 -0.97
CA ALA A 52 4.42 -32.14 -0.51
C ALA A 52 5.01 -31.32 -1.66
N VAL A 53 5.26 -31.94 -2.83
CA VAL A 53 5.75 -31.21 -4.01
C VAL A 53 4.75 -30.15 -4.48
N ARG A 54 3.43 -30.44 -4.44
CA ARG A 54 2.40 -29.45 -4.79
C ARG A 54 2.36 -28.29 -3.81
N ASP A 55 2.48 -28.57 -2.52
CA ASP A 55 2.46 -27.56 -1.48
C ASP A 55 3.74 -26.71 -1.55
N GLU A 56 4.90 -27.31 -1.81
CA GLU A 56 6.14 -26.58 -2.09
C GLU A 56 6.01 -25.69 -3.32
N ALA A 57 5.43 -26.19 -4.42
CA ALA A 57 5.20 -25.41 -5.64
C ALA A 57 4.26 -24.22 -5.37
N ARG A 58 3.17 -24.44 -4.63
CA ARG A 58 2.26 -23.36 -4.20
C ARG A 58 2.97 -22.30 -3.39
N GLN A 59 3.72 -22.72 -2.38
CA GLN A 59 4.48 -21.79 -1.53
C GLN A 59 5.56 -21.03 -2.33
N GLN A 60 6.18 -21.65 -3.33
CA GLN A 60 7.14 -20.96 -4.19
C GLN A 60 6.46 -19.87 -5.04
N VAL A 61 5.30 -20.17 -5.61
CA VAL A 61 4.50 -19.19 -6.37
C VAL A 61 4.02 -18.05 -5.48
N GLU A 62 3.50 -18.36 -4.28
CA GLU A 62 3.08 -17.36 -3.30
C GLU A 62 4.25 -16.43 -2.91
N ARG A 63 5.41 -17.00 -2.55
CA ARG A 63 6.61 -16.21 -2.23
C ARG A 63 7.08 -15.33 -3.40
N GLN A 64 6.96 -15.81 -4.64
CA GLN A 64 7.28 -15.00 -5.81
C GLN A 64 6.27 -13.86 -5.98
N ARG A 65 4.98 -14.15 -5.85
CA ARG A 65 3.92 -13.15 -5.89
C ARG A 65 4.13 -12.06 -4.83
N ASP A 66 4.38 -12.45 -3.58
CA ASP A 66 4.59 -11.51 -2.48
C ASP A 66 5.79 -10.59 -2.73
N ARG A 67 6.89 -11.13 -3.28
CA ARG A 67 8.06 -10.32 -3.68
C ARG A 67 7.73 -9.35 -4.80
N HIS A 68 6.98 -9.80 -5.81
CA HIS A 68 6.56 -8.92 -6.90
C HIS A 68 5.65 -7.80 -6.42
N VAL A 69 4.68 -8.11 -5.56
CA VAL A 69 3.79 -7.12 -4.95
C VAL A 69 4.57 -6.13 -4.08
N GLY A 70 5.51 -6.63 -3.26
CA GLY A 70 6.38 -5.78 -2.43
C GLY A 70 7.21 -4.80 -3.26
N LEU A 71 7.85 -5.28 -4.33
CA LEU A 71 8.62 -4.42 -5.24
C LEU A 71 7.73 -3.41 -5.97
N ALA A 72 6.57 -3.83 -6.47
CA ALA A 72 5.61 -2.94 -7.12
C ALA A 72 5.16 -1.82 -6.16
N TRP A 73 4.97 -2.14 -4.89
CA TRP A 73 4.60 -1.18 -3.85
C TRP A 73 5.71 -0.19 -3.53
N GLU A 74 6.95 -0.64 -3.40
CA GLU A 74 8.09 0.26 -3.20
C GLU A 74 8.26 1.21 -4.40
N VAL A 75 8.14 0.69 -5.63
CA VAL A 75 8.20 1.52 -6.85
C VAL A 75 7.04 2.52 -6.91
N ALA A 76 5.82 2.11 -6.58
CA ALA A 76 4.68 3.03 -6.54
C ALA A 76 4.84 4.11 -5.47
N THR A 77 5.32 3.75 -4.27
CA THR A 77 5.56 4.70 -3.19
C THR A 77 6.62 5.73 -3.58
N THR A 78 7.73 5.29 -4.17
CA THR A 78 8.77 6.19 -4.67
C THR A 78 8.29 7.08 -5.81
N LEU A 79 7.43 6.57 -6.70
CA LEU A 79 6.77 7.39 -7.73
C LEU A 79 5.87 8.46 -7.11
N HIS A 80 5.06 8.10 -6.12
CA HIS A 80 4.19 9.02 -5.39
C HIS A 80 4.97 10.13 -4.69
N GLU A 81 6.04 9.76 -3.98
CA GLU A 81 6.93 10.73 -3.32
C GLU A 81 7.63 11.65 -4.33
N LEU A 82 8.15 11.09 -5.43
CA LEU A 82 8.79 11.86 -6.49
C LEU A 82 7.82 12.84 -7.14
N ARG A 83 6.58 12.41 -7.40
CA ARG A 83 5.51 13.27 -7.89
C ARG A 83 5.24 14.41 -6.92
N GLY A 84 5.03 14.11 -5.64
CA GLY A 84 4.78 15.12 -4.63
C GLY A 84 5.97 16.10 -4.44
N LEU A 85 7.21 15.64 -4.62
CA LEU A 85 8.39 16.51 -4.64
C LEU A 85 8.40 17.43 -5.85
N LEU A 86 8.11 16.90 -7.04
CA LEU A 86 8.00 17.71 -8.26
C LEU A 86 6.90 18.76 -8.09
N GLU A 87 5.68 18.38 -7.67
CA GLU A 87 4.56 19.31 -7.50
C GLU A 87 4.86 20.43 -6.49
N ARG A 88 5.55 20.14 -5.37
CA ARG A 88 5.90 21.15 -4.36
C ARG A 88 7.05 22.07 -4.74
N HIS A 89 7.97 21.61 -5.60
CA HIS A 89 9.23 22.29 -5.85
C HIS A 89 9.46 22.68 -7.32
N ASP A 90 8.51 22.43 -8.22
CA ASP A 90 8.64 22.74 -9.64
C ASP A 90 9.00 24.22 -9.86
N ALA A 91 8.19 25.15 -9.34
CA ALA A 91 8.43 26.59 -9.48
C ALA A 91 9.75 27.05 -8.83
N PRO A 92 10.05 26.73 -7.55
CA PRO A 92 11.34 27.06 -6.94
C PRO A 92 12.56 26.51 -7.70
N MET A 93 12.47 25.29 -8.26
CA MET A 93 13.57 24.72 -9.04
C MET A 93 13.76 25.43 -10.38
N ARG A 94 12.69 25.85 -11.04
CA ARG A 94 12.78 26.66 -12.27
C ARG A 94 13.34 28.05 -12.00
N GLU A 95 12.92 28.70 -10.92
CA GLU A 95 13.48 29.99 -10.48
C GLU A 95 14.98 29.90 -10.18
N ALA A 96 15.44 28.75 -9.67
CA ALA A 96 16.86 28.46 -9.45
C ALA A 96 17.63 28.09 -10.73
N GLY A 97 16.98 28.06 -11.90
CA GLY A 97 17.59 27.68 -13.19
C GLY A 97 17.88 26.18 -13.34
N LEU A 98 17.18 25.33 -12.59
CA LEU A 98 17.34 23.87 -12.62
C LEU A 98 16.37 23.17 -13.58
N ASP A 99 15.99 23.82 -14.68
CA ASP A 99 14.99 23.30 -15.64
C ASP A 99 15.34 21.92 -16.19
N THR A 100 16.60 21.69 -16.52
CA THR A 100 17.06 20.38 -17.01
C THR A 100 16.93 19.29 -15.94
N ALA A 101 17.09 19.61 -14.66
CA ALA A 101 16.91 18.67 -13.57
C ALA A 101 15.42 18.34 -13.36
N THR A 102 14.52 19.31 -13.43
CA THR A 102 13.08 19.07 -13.30
C THR A 102 12.54 18.26 -14.47
N GLU A 103 12.99 18.54 -15.70
CA GLU A 103 12.65 17.76 -16.90
C GLU A 103 13.14 16.31 -16.80
N THR A 104 14.39 16.09 -16.36
CA THR A 104 14.95 14.74 -16.24
C THR A 104 14.25 13.92 -15.15
N LEU A 105 13.93 14.52 -14.00
CA LEU A 105 13.14 13.88 -12.95
C LEU A 105 11.72 13.55 -13.43
N THR A 106 11.09 14.46 -14.15
CA THR A 106 9.76 14.23 -14.75
C THR A 106 9.79 13.10 -15.77
N ALA A 107 10.82 13.03 -16.61
CA ALA A 107 11.01 11.95 -17.57
C ALA A 107 11.26 10.61 -16.88
N LEU A 108 12.06 10.60 -15.80
CA LEU A 108 12.30 9.41 -14.98
C LEU A 108 11.00 8.91 -14.33
N HIS A 109 10.23 9.80 -13.71
CA HIS A 109 8.92 9.49 -13.14
C HIS A 109 8.00 8.83 -14.18
N ARG A 110 7.83 9.45 -15.35
CA ARG A 110 7.01 8.89 -16.45
C ARG A 110 7.51 7.53 -16.91
N ARG A 111 8.82 7.35 -17.02
CA ARG A 111 9.43 6.08 -17.45
C ARG A 111 9.17 4.97 -16.43
N LEU A 112 9.39 5.25 -15.15
CA LEU A 112 9.16 4.30 -14.06
C LEU A 112 7.68 3.92 -13.94
N ALA A 113 6.77 4.90 -14.04
CA ALA A 113 5.33 4.65 -14.06
C ALA A 113 4.92 3.76 -15.24
N LYS A 114 5.49 4.01 -16.43
CA LYS A 114 5.24 3.18 -17.62
C LYS A 114 5.77 1.75 -17.45
N VAL A 115 6.93 1.58 -16.81
CA VAL A 115 7.47 0.25 -16.52
C VAL A 115 6.53 -0.48 -15.55
N LEU A 116 6.10 0.16 -14.47
CA LEU A 116 5.15 -0.44 -13.52
C LEU A 116 3.85 -0.87 -14.22
N GLN A 117 3.28 0.01 -15.05
CA GLN A 117 2.09 -0.31 -15.84
C GLN A 117 2.32 -1.48 -16.82
N SER A 118 3.49 -1.55 -17.46
CA SER A 118 3.81 -2.67 -18.37
C SER A 118 3.94 -4.03 -17.67
N THR A 119 4.09 -4.05 -16.35
CA THR A 119 4.05 -5.27 -15.54
C THR A 119 2.64 -5.71 -15.13
N GLY A 120 1.62 -4.99 -15.59
CA GLY A 120 0.21 -5.25 -15.28
C GLY A 120 -0.26 -4.66 -13.96
N VAL A 121 0.49 -3.72 -13.38
CA VAL A 121 0.16 -3.05 -12.12
C VAL A 121 -0.15 -1.59 -12.38
N ARG A 122 -1.32 -1.14 -11.96
CA ARG A 122 -1.78 0.25 -11.98
C ARG A 122 -1.70 0.85 -10.60
N MET A 123 -1.20 2.08 -10.56
CA MET A 123 -1.16 2.90 -9.36
C MET A 123 -2.46 3.70 -9.27
N ILE A 124 -3.08 3.72 -8.09
CA ILE A 124 -4.28 4.51 -7.77
C ILE A 124 -3.85 5.61 -6.81
N ASP A 125 -4.02 6.87 -7.23
CA ASP A 125 -3.74 8.05 -6.43
C ASP A 125 -4.98 8.97 -6.49
N PRO A 126 -5.96 8.75 -5.59
CA PRO A 126 -7.29 9.32 -5.73
C PRO A 126 -7.42 10.76 -5.20
N VAL A 127 -6.32 11.53 -5.14
CA VAL A 127 -6.36 12.92 -4.65
C VAL A 127 -7.37 13.75 -5.44
N GLY A 128 -8.26 14.44 -4.73
CA GLY A 128 -9.32 15.26 -5.29
C GLY A 128 -10.57 14.49 -5.72
N GLU A 129 -10.58 13.16 -5.65
CA GLU A 129 -11.76 12.36 -6.00
C GLU A 129 -12.77 12.30 -4.83
N PRO A 130 -14.08 12.25 -5.13
CA PRO A 130 -15.10 12.06 -4.13
C PRO A 130 -14.99 10.66 -3.52
N TYR A 131 -15.01 10.57 -2.19
CA TYR A 131 -14.83 9.33 -1.45
C TYR A 131 -15.75 8.18 -1.92
N PRO A 132 -17.03 8.38 -2.26
CA PRO A 132 -17.89 7.29 -2.73
C PRO A 132 -17.41 6.61 -4.02
N ALA A 133 -16.64 7.29 -4.87
CA ALA A 133 -16.10 6.71 -6.11
C ALA A 133 -14.90 5.80 -5.86
N VAL A 134 -14.17 6.03 -4.76
CA VAL A 134 -12.87 5.39 -4.48
C VAL A 134 -12.91 4.51 -3.23
N ALA A 135 -14.04 4.48 -2.51
CA ALA A 135 -14.21 3.75 -1.26
C ALA A 135 -13.78 2.26 -1.34
N ASP A 136 -14.04 1.60 -2.47
CA ASP A 136 -13.70 0.18 -2.69
C ASP A 136 -12.18 -0.07 -2.80
N HIS A 137 -11.37 0.98 -2.97
CA HIS A 137 -9.94 0.90 -3.23
C HIS A 137 -9.10 1.73 -2.24
N THR A 138 -9.71 2.27 -1.19
CA THR A 138 -9.06 3.17 -0.22
C THR A 138 -9.20 2.71 1.22
N ASP A 139 -8.17 2.94 2.03
CA ASP A 139 -8.17 2.83 3.49
C ASP A 139 -8.05 4.23 4.11
N VAL A 140 -9.02 4.61 4.93
CA VAL A 140 -9.13 5.98 5.47
C VAL A 140 -8.39 6.08 6.80
N LYS A 141 -7.30 6.85 6.84
CA LYS A 141 -6.51 7.07 8.07
C LYS A 141 -7.01 8.22 8.93
N GLY A 142 -7.69 9.19 8.33
CA GLY A 142 -8.29 10.30 9.06
C GLY A 142 -9.47 10.86 8.31
N ARG A 143 -10.50 11.18 9.09
CA ARG A 143 -11.80 11.63 8.62
C ARG A 143 -12.26 12.81 9.49
N PRO A 144 -12.81 13.88 8.90
CA PRO A 144 -13.43 14.95 9.66
C PRO A 144 -14.72 14.43 10.34
N GLY A 145 -14.94 14.82 11.59
CA GLY A 145 -16.16 14.47 12.32
C GLY A 145 -17.42 15.07 11.67
N ASP A 146 -18.56 14.40 11.83
CA ASP A 146 -19.91 14.87 11.46
C ASP A 146 -20.16 15.27 9.99
N THR A 147 -19.34 14.78 9.04
CA THR A 147 -19.57 14.98 7.61
C THR A 147 -20.03 13.69 6.94
N ASP A 148 -21.10 13.77 6.12
CA ASP A 148 -21.61 12.65 5.31
C ASP A 148 -20.53 12.19 4.31
N ASP A 149 -20.37 10.87 4.12
CA ASP A 149 -19.42 10.23 3.19
C ASP A 149 -19.56 10.79 1.77
N ARG A 150 -20.77 11.18 1.38
CA ARG A 150 -21.06 11.77 0.06
C ARG A 150 -20.44 13.14 -0.15
N ASN A 151 -20.14 13.84 0.94
CA ASN A 151 -19.56 15.16 0.97
C ASN A 151 -18.08 15.11 1.36
N LEU A 152 -17.45 13.95 1.30
CA LEU A 152 -16.02 13.79 1.55
C LEU A 152 -15.27 13.65 0.23
N VAL A 153 -14.14 14.34 0.14
CA VAL A 153 -13.16 14.21 -0.93
C VAL A 153 -11.82 13.76 -0.35
N VAL A 154 -11.01 13.09 -1.16
CA VAL A 154 -9.66 12.71 -0.77
C VAL A 154 -8.77 13.96 -0.80
N ALA A 155 -8.41 14.46 0.37
CA ALA A 155 -7.52 15.60 0.54
C ALA A 155 -6.08 15.24 0.15
N GLN A 156 -5.64 14.09 0.64
CA GLN A 156 -4.25 13.65 0.53
C GLN A 156 -4.16 12.14 0.50
N THR A 157 -3.36 11.62 -0.43
CA THR A 157 -2.90 10.24 -0.45
C THR A 157 -1.58 10.13 0.31
N ILE A 158 -1.55 9.33 1.37
CA ILE A 158 -0.33 9.01 2.14
C ILE A 158 0.47 7.95 1.38
N SER A 159 -0.22 6.87 1.02
CA SER A 159 0.35 5.71 0.33
C SER A 159 -0.52 5.40 -0.89
N PRO A 160 0.05 5.28 -2.09
CA PRO A 160 -0.75 4.99 -3.28
C PRO A 160 -1.32 3.57 -3.23
N GLY A 161 -2.50 3.39 -3.83
CA GLY A 161 -3.14 2.10 -4.01
C GLY A 161 -2.54 1.36 -5.20
N LEU A 162 -2.64 0.03 -5.19
CA LEU A 162 -2.18 -0.83 -6.26
C LEU A 162 -3.31 -1.75 -6.73
N LEU A 163 -3.53 -1.75 -8.04
CA LEU A 163 -4.53 -2.57 -8.69
C LEU A 163 -3.91 -3.29 -9.88
N LEU A 164 -4.19 -4.57 -10.04
CA LEU A 164 -3.78 -5.32 -11.22
C LEU A 164 -4.67 -4.96 -12.43
N ASP A 165 -4.16 -5.19 -13.64
CA ASP A 165 -4.89 -4.92 -14.88
C ASP A 165 -6.22 -5.68 -15.00
N ASP A 166 -6.39 -6.78 -14.27
CA ASP A 166 -7.62 -7.56 -14.17
C ASP A 166 -8.64 -6.99 -13.17
N GLY A 167 -8.30 -5.91 -12.47
CA GLY A 167 -9.14 -5.28 -11.45
C GLY A 167 -8.92 -5.81 -10.03
N GLU A 168 -8.02 -6.77 -9.82
CA GLU A 168 -7.71 -7.26 -8.47
C GLU A 168 -6.95 -6.18 -7.68
N LEU A 169 -7.52 -5.77 -6.54
CA LEU A 169 -6.87 -4.84 -5.63
C LEU A 169 -5.75 -5.55 -4.88
N LEU A 170 -4.50 -5.19 -5.17
CA LEU A 170 -3.34 -5.70 -4.45
C LEU A 170 -3.20 -5.00 -3.09
N ARG A 171 -3.44 -3.69 -3.06
CA ARG A 171 -3.34 -2.89 -1.85
C ARG A 171 -4.22 -1.64 -1.94
N PRO A 172 -5.00 -1.31 -0.90
CA PRO A 172 -5.77 -0.07 -0.88
C PRO A 172 -4.85 1.16 -0.76
N ALA A 173 -5.27 2.27 -1.34
CA ALA A 173 -4.63 3.57 -1.15
C ALA A 173 -4.93 4.10 0.26
N GLU A 174 -3.93 4.57 0.99
CA GLU A 174 -4.14 5.16 2.32
C GLU A 174 -4.38 6.66 2.16
N VAL A 175 -5.53 7.14 2.62
CA VAL A 175 -6.00 8.50 2.35
C VAL A 175 -6.45 9.24 3.60
N PHE A 176 -6.31 10.57 3.57
CA PHE A 176 -7.01 11.50 4.43
C PHE A 176 -8.18 12.12 3.68
N LEU A 177 -9.34 12.16 4.34
CA LEU A 177 -10.53 12.80 3.80
C LEU A 177 -10.67 14.22 4.35
N GLU A 178 -11.28 15.08 3.56
CA GLU A 178 -11.72 16.42 3.98
C GLU A 178 -13.15 16.66 3.48
N PRO A 179 -13.92 17.55 4.13
CA PRO A 179 -15.21 17.93 3.57
C PRO A 179 -14.97 18.58 2.20
N ALA A 180 -15.83 18.26 1.23
CA ALA A 180 -15.84 18.87 -0.08
C ALA A 180 -16.11 20.37 0.05
N THR A 181 -15.06 21.16 0.17
CA THR A 181 -15.11 22.59 -0.11
C THR A 181 -15.28 22.75 -1.60
N ALA A 182 -16.26 23.56 -2.03
CA ALA A 182 -16.33 23.98 -3.42
C ALA A 182 -14.96 24.54 -3.82
N PRO A 183 -14.46 24.27 -5.04
CA PRO A 183 -13.10 24.62 -5.42
C PRO A 183 -12.91 26.13 -5.30
N GLU A 184 -12.20 26.57 -4.26
CA GLU A 184 -11.60 27.90 -4.28
C GLU A 184 -10.43 27.84 -5.25
N GLU A 185 -10.67 28.40 -6.44
CA GLU A 185 -9.66 29.08 -7.23
C GLU A 185 -8.86 30.01 -6.31
N THR A 186 -7.77 29.51 -5.72
CA THR A 186 -6.77 30.38 -5.08
C THR A 186 -5.87 30.94 -6.17
N ALA A 187 -6.48 31.80 -7.00
CA ALA A 187 -5.81 32.78 -7.82
C ALA A 187 -6.29 34.17 -7.37
N GLY A 188 -5.55 34.75 -6.42
CA GLY A 188 -5.48 36.20 -6.24
C GLY A 188 -6.58 36.85 -5.41
N GLU A 189 -6.12 37.86 -4.66
CA GLU A 189 -6.91 39.05 -4.34
C GLU A 189 -7.75 39.01 -3.05
N LEU A 190 -7.06 39.00 -1.91
CA LEU A 190 -7.40 39.93 -0.81
C LEU A 190 -6.11 40.61 -0.32
N ALA A 191 -5.51 41.38 -1.22
CA ALA A 191 -4.78 42.59 -0.86
C ALA A 191 -5.80 43.75 -0.80
N GLU A 192 -6.74 43.70 0.13
CA GLU A 192 -7.58 44.83 0.50
C GLU A 192 -7.78 44.85 2.02
N GLU A 193 -6.74 45.29 2.74
CA GLU A 193 -6.92 45.96 4.02
C GLU A 193 -6.01 47.19 4.06
N ALA A 194 -6.14 48.02 3.02
CA ALA A 194 -5.68 49.39 3.01
C ALA A 194 -6.89 50.32 3.04
N ALA A 195 -6.99 51.07 4.14
CA ALA A 195 -7.73 52.32 4.30
C ALA A 195 -9.26 52.26 4.36
N ASN A 196 -9.79 52.33 5.59
CA ASN A 196 -10.66 53.47 5.93
C ASN A 196 -10.80 53.65 7.45
N GLU A 197 -10.34 54.78 7.99
CA GLU A 197 -11.20 55.72 8.71
C GLU A 197 -10.49 57.08 8.91
N PRO A 198 -11.23 58.20 8.99
CA PRO A 198 -10.80 59.50 8.47
C PRO A 198 -10.67 60.61 9.54
N ALA A 199 -10.00 61.71 9.17
CA ALA A 199 -10.02 62.99 9.89
C ALA A 199 -9.68 64.14 8.89
N PRO A 200 -10.11 65.39 9.10
CA PRO A 200 -11.02 66.07 8.17
C PRO A 200 -10.48 67.35 7.49
N GLU A 201 -11.32 67.90 6.60
CA GLU A 201 -11.41 69.31 6.14
C GLU A 201 -10.20 69.97 5.47
N GLN A 202 -10.33 70.28 4.18
CA GLN A 202 -10.24 71.67 3.70
C GLN A 202 -10.63 71.87 2.22
N THR A 203 -11.66 72.69 2.03
CA THR A 203 -11.81 73.82 1.07
C THR A 203 -11.56 73.65 -0.45
N ALA A 204 -12.68 73.84 -1.17
CA ALA A 204 -12.94 74.93 -2.12
C ALA A 204 -12.60 74.80 -3.63
N ALA A 205 -13.60 75.29 -4.39
CA ALA A 205 -13.59 75.82 -5.76
C ALA A 205 -13.48 74.80 -6.92
N ALA A 206 -14.55 74.51 -7.69
CA ALA A 206 -15.27 75.34 -8.68
C ALA A 206 -14.62 75.37 -10.08
N GLY A 207 -15.42 75.03 -11.11
CA GLY A 207 -15.19 75.29 -12.54
C GLY A 207 -15.05 74.01 -13.39
N SER A 208 -16.12 73.49 -14.03
CA SER A 208 -16.57 73.79 -15.42
C SER A 208 -15.43 73.97 -16.42
N ILE A 209 -15.34 73.13 -17.49
CA ILE A 209 -15.50 73.37 -18.97
C ILE A 209 -15.39 71.98 -19.68
N ALA A 210 -16.45 71.38 -20.24
CA ALA A 210 -16.90 71.33 -21.66
C ALA A 210 -15.90 70.87 -22.77
N LYS A 211 -16.28 69.75 -23.43
CA LYS A 211 -16.48 69.52 -24.89
C LYS A 211 -15.32 69.68 -25.91
N ALA A 212 -15.03 68.58 -26.63
CA ALA A 212 -14.80 68.41 -28.11
C ALA A 212 -14.08 67.03 -28.31
N ALA A 213 -14.50 66.05 -29.12
CA ALA A 213 -14.90 65.97 -30.52
C ALA A 213 -13.79 66.33 -31.54
N HIS A 214 -13.14 65.30 -32.09
CA HIS A 214 -12.60 65.17 -33.47
C HIS A 214 -12.16 63.68 -33.63
N GLU A 215 -12.62 62.84 -34.58
CA GLU A 215 -12.49 62.89 -36.06
C GLU A 215 -11.01 63.03 -36.44
N GLU A 216 -10.34 62.05 -37.05
CA GLU A 216 -10.40 61.57 -38.46
C GLU A 216 -9.45 60.35 -38.58
N GLU A 217 -9.79 59.32 -39.37
CA GLU A 217 -9.10 58.89 -40.63
C GLU A 217 -7.74 58.20 -40.40
N GLU A 218 -7.24 57.21 -41.14
CA GLU A 218 -7.43 56.60 -42.46
C GLU A 218 -6.65 55.26 -42.33
N GLU A 219 -7.16 54.12 -42.80
CA GLU A 219 -6.80 53.56 -44.11
C GLU A 219 -5.27 53.37 -44.31
N GLU A 220 -4.78 52.13 -44.27
CA GLU A 220 -4.14 51.57 -45.47
C GLU A 220 -3.85 50.07 -45.34
N ASP A 221 -3.96 49.46 -46.51
CA ASP A 221 -4.10 48.07 -46.84
C ASP A 221 -2.78 47.58 -47.49
N THR A 222 -2.32 46.40 -47.06
CA THR A 222 -1.48 45.42 -47.79
C THR A 222 -0.13 45.85 -48.41
N PRO A 223 0.72 44.92 -48.93
CA PRO A 223 0.61 43.45 -49.05
C PRO A 223 1.65 42.61 -48.29
#